data_AF-A0A0J6L2C1-F1
#
_entry.id   AF-A0A0J6L2C1-F1
#
_cell.length_a   1.000
_cell.length_b   1.000
_cell.length_c   1.000
_cell.angle_alpha   90.00
_cell.angle_beta   90.00
_cell.angle_gamma   90.00
#
_symmetry.space_group_name_H-M   'P 1'
#
loop_
_entity.id
_entity.type
_entity.pdbx_description
1 polymer ?
#
loop_
_entity_poly.entity_id
_entity_poly.type
_entity_poly.pdbx_seq_one_letter_code
_entity_poly.pdbx_strand_id
1 'polypeptide(L)'
;MLDKIKSVEKTSETNNLKINQNAKSETRGTGKGSKIEDISKLTTEDIPTAKSGKFNDFFNSLSSAELDELWKDKKIRKKIERQLREPGGLHEWHLVSRAPQFKFWDTSAEKIKDLRTAISDVKFVNPKGVHGGLGSTKAHNELLAIIDTSNDYNTFIRRLNNWAHYRLEGGISSLPEGLRLK
;
A
#
# COMPACT_ATOMS: atom_id res chain seq x y z
N MET A 1 5.14 -71.98 -33.70
CA MET A 1 6.35 -71.44 -34.35
C MET A 1 6.85 -70.29 -33.47
N LEU A 2 7.99 -70.51 -32.80
CA LEU A 2 8.93 -69.52 -32.23
C LEU A 2 8.52 -68.59 -31.07
N ASP A 3 8.91 -69.04 -29.88
CA ASP A 3 9.72 -68.39 -28.83
C ASP A 3 9.91 -66.86 -28.70
N LYS A 4 10.12 -66.52 -27.41
CA LYS A 4 10.80 -65.37 -26.77
C LYS A 4 9.79 -64.41 -26.13
N ILE A 5 9.78 -64.29 -24.80
CA ILE A 5 10.80 -63.54 -24.05
C ILE A 5 11.12 -64.24 -22.71
N LYS A 6 12.42 -64.49 -22.50
CA LYS A 6 13.06 -64.87 -21.23
C LYS A 6 13.33 -63.62 -20.39
N SER A 7 13.28 -63.82 -19.08
CA SER A 7 13.75 -62.90 -18.03
C SER A 7 15.23 -62.52 -18.17
N VAL A 8 15.62 -61.38 -17.60
CA VAL A 8 16.85 -61.21 -16.79
C VAL A 8 16.65 -60.01 -15.84
N GLU A 9 16.78 -60.26 -14.53
CA GLU A 9 17.06 -59.26 -13.50
C GLU A 9 18.51 -58.77 -13.58
N LYS A 10 18.78 -57.49 -13.26
CA LYS A 10 19.99 -57.12 -12.49
C LYS A 10 19.90 -55.70 -11.90
N THR A 11 19.76 -55.68 -10.57
CA THR A 11 20.53 -54.96 -9.53
C THR A 11 21.05 -53.53 -9.71
N SER A 12 21.13 -52.89 -8.53
CA SER A 12 22.05 -51.83 -8.06
C SER A 12 21.66 -50.40 -8.45
N GLU A 13 21.75 -49.37 -7.60
CA GLU A 13 22.71 -49.07 -6.55
C GLU A 13 22.10 -48.19 -5.45
N THR A 14 22.60 -48.37 -4.23
CA THR A 14 22.49 -47.47 -3.09
C THR A 14 23.06 -46.08 -3.40
N ASN A 15 22.38 -45.01 -3.00
CA ASN A 15 23.06 -43.75 -2.69
C ASN A 15 22.38 -43.02 -1.52
N ASN A 16 22.83 -43.38 -0.31
CA ASN A 16 22.76 -42.52 0.87
C ASN A 16 23.74 -41.36 0.68
N LEU A 17 23.23 -40.15 0.41
CA LEU A 17 24.03 -38.92 0.48
C LEU A 17 23.46 -37.99 1.55
N LYS A 18 24.04 -38.16 2.74
CA LYS A 18 24.46 -37.17 3.73
C LYS A 18 23.75 -35.82 3.71
N ILE A 19 22.99 -35.61 4.78
CA ILE A 19 22.61 -34.32 5.36
C ILE A 19 23.85 -33.41 5.39
N ASN A 20 23.81 -32.33 4.62
CA ASN A 20 24.83 -31.29 4.66
C ASN A 20 24.27 -30.08 5.42
N GLN A 21 24.61 -30.01 6.71
CA GLN A 21 24.44 -28.82 7.53
C GLN A 21 25.47 -27.78 7.10
N ASN A 22 25.09 -26.89 6.18
CA ASN A 22 25.52 -25.48 6.05
C ASN A 22 25.38 -25.03 4.60
N ALA A 23 24.24 -24.42 4.30
CA ALA A 23 24.20 -23.34 3.31
C ALA A 23 23.71 -22.10 4.06
N LYS A 24 24.66 -21.18 4.31
CA LYS A 24 24.46 -19.85 4.84
C LYS A 24 23.31 -19.16 4.09
N SER A 25 22.17 -19.04 4.75
CA SER A 25 21.23 -17.94 4.47
C SER A 25 21.75 -16.75 5.25
N GLU A 26 22.40 -15.84 4.54
CA GLU A 26 22.86 -14.55 5.05
C GLU A 26 21.73 -13.83 5.80
N THR A 27 21.89 -13.79 7.12
CA THR A 27 21.26 -12.84 8.01
C THR A 27 21.66 -11.43 7.59
N ARG A 28 20.85 -10.77 6.76
CA ARG A 28 20.93 -9.31 6.60
C ARG A 28 20.19 -8.63 7.73
N GLY A 29 20.97 -8.20 8.72
CA GLY A 29 20.77 -6.90 9.35
C GLY A 29 19.98 -6.88 10.65
N THR A 30 20.60 -7.34 11.71
CA THR A 30 20.46 -6.76 13.05
C THR A 30 20.76 -5.26 13.02
N GLY A 31 19.72 -4.43 12.87
CA GLY A 31 19.84 -2.96 12.87
C GLY A 31 18.52 -2.21 13.10
N LYS A 32 17.46 -2.92 13.49
CA LYS A 32 16.10 -2.35 13.57
C LYS A 32 15.93 -1.39 14.77
N GLY A 33 16.70 -1.57 15.85
CA GLY A 33 16.65 -0.70 17.03
C GLY A 33 17.27 0.69 16.78
N SER A 34 18.48 0.72 16.21
CA SER A 34 19.24 1.98 16.03
C SER A 34 18.57 2.96 15.06
N LYS A 35 17.95 2.48 13.97
CA LYS A 35 17.28 3.37 13.01
C LYS A 35 15.97 3.96 13.54
N ILE A 36 15.21 3.20 14.31
CA ILE A 36 13.95 3.68 14.90
C ILE A 36 14.23 4.73 15.97
N GLU A 37 15.28 4.56 16.78
CA GLU A 37 15.73 5.56 17.76
C GLU A 37 16.18 6.87 17.11
N ASP A 38 16.75 6.82 15.90
CA ASP A 38 17.10 8.05 15.17
C ASP A 38 15.89 8.68 14.49
N ILE A 39 14.95 7.86 14.00
CA ILE A 39 13.68 8.34 13.45
C ILE A 39 12.81 9.04 14.51
N SER A 40 12.79 8.55 15.75
CA SER A 40 11.98 9.15 16.83
C SER A 40 12.49 10.54 17.26
N LYS A 41 13.71 10.92 16.88
CA LYS A 41 14.29 12.25 17.13
C LYS A 41 13.94 13.27 16.05
N LEU A 42 13.42 12.84 14.90
CA LEU A 42 13.05 13.77 13.83
C LEU A 42 11.98 14.74 14.31
N THR A 43 12.09 15.99 13.90
CA THR A 43 11.09 17.02 14.16
C THR A 43 10.32 17.34 12.89
N THR A 44 9.39 18.29 12.99
CA THR A 44 8.71 18.80 11.79
C THR A 44 9.69 19.36 10.78
N GLU A 45 10.79 19.98 11.18
CA GLU A 45 11.73 20.67 10.30
C GLU A 45 12.43 19.69 9.36
N ASP A 46 12.67 18.46 9.81
CA ASP A 46 13.36 17.41 9.06
C ASP A 46 12.50 16.81 7.93
N ILE A 47 11.17 16.92 8.02
CA ILE A 47 10.28 16.39 6.98
C ILE A 47 10.37 17.29 5.74
N PRO A 48 10.81 16.80 4.57
CA PRO A 48 10.92 17.64 3.39
C PRO A 48 9.55 18.17 2.93
N THR A 49 9.54 19.32 2.26
CA THR A 49 8.32 19.84 1.65
C THR A 49 8.13 19.24 0.25
N ALA A 50 6.90 19.15 -0.23
CA ALA A 50 6.62 18.74 -1.61
C ALA A 50 7.33 19.65 -2.63
N LYS A 51 7.40 20.97 -2.35
CA LYS A 51 8.12 21.96 -3.17
C LYS A 51 9.62 21.70 -3.26
N SER A 52 10.22 21.03 -2.28
CA SER A 52 11.64 20.68 -2.33
C SER A 52 11.97 19.57 -3.32
N GLY A 53 10.95 18.86 -3.84
CA GLY A 53 11.13 17.68 -4.69
C GLY A 53 11.55 16.41 -3.92
N LYS A 54 11.94 16.52 -2.65
CA LYS A 54 12.52 15.41 -1.86
C LYS A 54 11.52 14.65 -1.00
N PHE A 55 10.28 15.12 -0.91
CA PHE A 55 9.30 14.52 0.01
C PHE A 55 8.96 13.07 -0.34
N ASN A 56 8.78 12.78 -1.64
CA ASN A 56 8.43 11.43 -2.06
C ASN A 56 9.55 10.43 -1.71
N ASP A 57 10.81 10.77 -2.00
CA ASP A 57 11.97 9.96 -1.63
C ASP A 57 12.05 9.73 -0.12
N PHE A 58 11.83 10.78 0.67
CA PHE A 58 11.74 10.66 2.13
C PHE A 58 10.65 9.66 2.53
N PHE A 59 9.41 9.85 2.07
CA PHE A 59 8.30 8.96 2.42
C PHE A 59 8.57 7.52 1.97
N ASN A 60 9.11 7.34 0.76
CA ASN A 60 9.38 6.03 0.17
C ASN A 60 10.53 5.31 0.90
N SER A 61 11.53 6.03 1.41
CA SER A 61 12.66 5.44 2.15
C SER A 61 12.32 4.93 3.55
N LEU A 62 11.25 5.42 4.17
CA LEU A 62 10.77 4.90 5.45
C LEU A 62 10.31 3.45 5.31
N SER A 63 10.51 2.64 6.33
CA SER A 63 9.76 1.39 6.54
C SER A 63 8.39 1.69 7.17
N SER A 64 7.50 0.70 7.20
CA SER A 64 6.20 0.83 7.90
C SER A 64 6.39 1.19 9.37
N ALA A 65 7.33 0.54 10.07
CA ALA A 65 7.58 0.78 11.49
C ALA A 65 8.15 2.18 11.77
N GLU A 66 9.01 2.70 10.89
CA GLU A 66 9.54 4.07 11.02
C GLU A 66 8.45 5.11 10.75
N LEU A 67 7.58 4.87 9.77
CA LEU A 67 6.42 5.74 9.56
C LEU A 67 5.47 5.70 10.76
N ASP A 68 5.20 4.52 11.33
CA ASP A 68 4.36 4.39 12.53
C ASP A 68 4.93 5.16 13.73
N GLU A 69 6.25 5.15 13.91
CA GLU A 69 6.92 5.94 14.96
C GLU A 69 6.70 7.44 14.74
N LEU A 70 6.98 7.94 13.54
CA LEU A 70 6.73 9.35 13.17
C LEU A 70 5.25 9.73 13.27
N TRP A 71 4.35 8.78 13.02
CA TRP A 71 2.90 9.02 13.02
C TRP A 71 2.33 9.32 14.41
N LYS A 72 3.05 8.94 15.48
CA LYS A 72 2.66 9.22 16.87
C LYS A 72 2.70 10.72 17.18
N ASP A 73 3.64 11.46 16.59
CA ASP A 73 3.69 12.92 16.74
C ASP A 73 2.66 13.59 15.81
N LYS A 74 1.68 14.28 16.42
CA LYS A 74 0.58 14.93 15.70
C LYS A 74 1.05 16.03 14.74
N LYS A 75 2.14 16.74 15.04
CA LYS A 75 2.67 17.80 14.17
C LYS A 75 3.39 17.19 12.96
N ILE A 76 4.19 16.15 13.17
CA ILE A 76 4.86 15.41 12.09
C ILE A 76 3.84 14.75 11.18
N ARG A 77 2.87 14.02 11.76
CA ARG A 77 1.74 13.43 11.02
C ARG A 77 1.05 14.47 10.14
N LYS A 78 0.64 15.61 10.70
CA LYS A 78 -0.01 16.69 9.93
C LYS A 78 0.88 17.20 8.79
N LYS A 79 2.19 17.31 9.01
CA LYS A 79 3.13 17.74 7.96
C LYS A 79 3.22 16.72 6.83
N ILE A 80 3.32 15.43 7.14
CA ILE A 80 3.34 14.32 6.17
C ILE A 80 2.03 14.29 5.38
N GLU A 81 0.87 14.29 6.06
CA GLU A 81 -0.43 14.30 5.40
C GLU A 81 -0.56 15.51 4.45
N ARG A 82 -0.09 16.69 4.87
CA ARG A 82 -0.07 17.89 3.99
C ARG A 82 0.80 17.68 2.76
N GLN A 83 1.96 17.04 2.89
CA GLN A 83 2.86 16.83 1.76
C GLN A 83 2.33 15.77 0.78
N LEU A 84 1.64 14.74 1.27
CA LEU A 84 0.91 13.79 0.44
C LEU A 84 -0.28 14.46 -0.29
N ARG A 85 -0.88 15.49 0.32
CA ARG A 85 -1.96 16.28 -0.27
C ARG A 85 -1.52 17.30 -1.31
N GLU A 86 -0.23 17.60 -1.47
CA GLU A 86 0.21 18.64 -2.42
C GLU A 86 0.22 18.09 -3.87
N PRO A 87 -0.24 18.86 -4.88
CA PRO A 87 -1.04 20.08 -4.75
C PRO A 87 -2.47 19.78 -4.28
N GLY A 88 -3.09 20.77 -3.63
CA GLY A 88 -4.50 20.69 -3.21
C GLY A 88 -5.49 20.71 -4.40
N GLY A 89 -6.78 20.62 -4.09
CA GLY A 89 -7.85 20.58 -5.11
C GLY A 89 -8.12 19.18 -5.70
N LEU A 90 -7.53 18.14 -5.10
CA LEU A 90 -7.68 16.76 -5.52
C LEU A 90 -8.28 15.91 -4.38
N HIS A 91 -9.28 15.09 -4.71
CA HIS A 91 -9.86 14.07 -3.85
C HIS A 91 -8.92 12.86 -3.75
N GLU A 92 -8.71 12.40 -2.52
CA GLU A 92 -7.80 11.30 -2.22
C GLU A 92 -8.57 9.98 -2.12
N TRP A 93 -8.27 9.01 -3.00
CA TRP A 93 -8.80 7.65 -2.88
C TRP A 93 -7.98 6.81 -1.89
N HIS A 94 -6.66 7.04 -1.83
CA HIS A 94 -5.81 6.65 -0.72
C HIS A 94 -5.84 7.73 0.36
N LEU A 95 -6.87 7.72 1.21
CA LEU A 95 -7.04 8.74 2.25
C LEU A 95 -5.78 8.87 3.12
N VAL A 96 -5.08 10.00 3.03
CA VAL A 96 -3.74 10.16 3.64
C VAL A 96 -3.75 10.08 5.16
N SER A 97 -4.92 10.20 5.80
CA SER A 97 -5.12 9.93 7.23
C SER A 97 -4.86 8.46 7.62
N ARG A 98 -4.71 7.57 6.62
CA ARG A 98 -4.34 6.17 6.71
C ARG A 98 -3.04 5.84 5.96
N ALA A 99 -2.15 6.82 5.75
CA ALA A 99 -0.85 6.59 5.13
C ALA A 99 -0.05 5.42 5.74
N PRO A 100 -0.07 5.17 7.08
CA PRO A 100 0.57 3.98 7.65
C PRO A 100 0.07 2.65 7.06
N GLN A 101 -1.24 2.51 6.87
CA GLN A 101 -1.83 1.31 6.26
C GLN A 101 -1.37 1.12 4.82
N PHE A 102 -1.33 2.21 4.05
CA PHE A 102 -0.82 2.17 2.67
C PHE A 102 0.67 1.86 2.62
N LYS A 103 1.45 2.35 3.59
CA LYS A 103 2.86 2.03 3.72
C LYS A 103 3.09 0.56 4.07
N PHE A 104 2.26 0.01 4.95
CA PHE A 104 2.26 -1.42 5.27
C PHE A 104 1.96 -2.28 4.03
N TRP A 105 1.10 -1.81 3.13
CA TRP A 105 0.82 -2.41 1.83
C TRP A 105 1.82 -2.03 0.71
N ASP A 106 2.96 -1.45 1.05
CA ASP A 106 4.02 -1.06 0.10
C ASP A 106 3.55 -0.08 -1.00
N THR A 107 2.65 0.85 -0.64
CA THR A 107 2.17 1.89 -1.55
C THR A 107 3.10 3.11 -1.51
N SER A 108 3.64 3.52 -2.67
CA SER A 108 4.52 4.69 -2.77
C SER A 108 3.78 6.02 -2.66
N ALA A 109 4.53 7.10 -2.38
CA ALA A 109 4.01 8.46 -2.35
C ALA A 109 3.43 8.88 -3.72
N GLU A 110 4.07 8.50 -4.82
CA GLU A 110 3.59 8.73 -6.20
C GLU A 110 2.22 8.09 -6.37
N LYS A 111 2.07 6.80 -6.00
CA LYS A 111 0.80 6.09 -6.17
C LYS A 111 -0.35 6.75 -5.39
N ILE A 112 -0.08 7.20 -4.17
CA ILE A 112 -1.06 7.95 -3.35
C ILE A 112 -1.44 9.27 -4.03
N LYS A 113 -0.47 9.95 -4.66
CA LYS A 113 -0.64 11.30 -5.23
C LYS A 113 -1.21 11.30 -6.65
N ASP A 114 -0.83 10.35 -7.48
CA ASP A 114 -1.18 10.30 -8.88
C ASP A 114 -2.56 9.66 -9.08
N LEU A 115 -2.96 8.79 -8.16
CA LEU A 115 -4.29 8.18 -8.15
C LEU A 115 -5.27 9.01 -7.31
N ARG A 116 -5.29 10.32 -7.57
CA ARG A 116 -6.29 11.26 -7.06
C ARG A 116 -7.13 11.79 -8.23
N THR A 117 -8.29 12.35 -7.92
CA THR A 117 -9.20 12.94 -8.92
C THR A 117 -9.44 14.40 -8.57
N ALA A 118 -9.59 15.29 -9.55
CA ALA A 118 -9.99 16.67 -9.26
C ALA A 118 -11.31 16.71 -8.47
N ILE A 119 -11.38 17.53 -7.41
CA ILE A 119 -12.58 17.57 -6.56
C ILE A 119 -13.85 17.98 -7.34
N SER A 120 -13.69 18.74 -8.43
CA SER A 120 -14.76 19.14 -9.35
C SER A 120 -15.40 17.96 -10.08
N ASP A 121 -14.64 16.89 -10.27
CA ASP A 121 -15.02 15.74 -11.08
C ASP A 121 -15.58 14.61 -10.21
N VAL A 122 -15.53 14.76 -8.88
CA VAL A 122 -16.05 13.79 -7.93
C VAL A 122 -17.47 14.15 -7.51
N LYS A 123 -18.42 13.33 -7.95
CA LYS A 123 -19.83 13.44 -7.59
C LYS A 123 -20.33 12.15 -6.95
N PHE A 124 -20.96 12.29 -5.78
CA PHE A 124 -21.55 11.20 -5.04
C PHE A 124 -23.05 11.08 -5.34
N VAL A 125 -23.61 9.86 -5.32
CA VAL A 125 -25.03 9.64 -5.66
C VAL A 125 -25.92 9.07 -4.53
N ASN A 126 -25.35 8.54 -3.44
CA ASN A 126 -26.09 7.82 -2.38
C ASN A 126 -25.67 8.12 -0.91
N PRO A 127 -25.94 9.33 -0.38
CA PRO A 127 -26.77 10.38 -0.96
C PRO A 127 -26.00 11.23 -1.96
N LYS A 128 -26.75 11.99 -2.76
CA LYS A 128 -26.18 12.96 -3.70
C LYS A 128 -25.32 13.97 -2.95
N GLY A 129 -24.16 14.29 -3.51
CA GLY A 129 -23.27 15.29 -2.91
C GLY A 129 -22.04 15.56 -3.76
N VAL A 130 -21.39 16.67 -3.46
CA VAL A 130 -20.07 17.04 -4.00
C VAL A 130 -19.05 17.00 -2.87
N HIS A 131 -17.77 17.12 -3.23
CA HIS A 131 -16.69 17.21 -2.26
C HIS A 131 -16.96 18.29 -1.20
N GLY A 132 -16.73 17.96 0.07
CA GLY A 132 -16.96 18.85 1.23
C GLY A 132 -18.41 18.91 1.72
N GLY A 133 -19.38 18.34 1.01
CA GLY A 133 -20.79 18.28 1.45
C GLY A 133 -21.13 17.03 2.29
N LEU A 134 -22.36 16.94 2.79
CA LEU A 134 -22.83 15.79 3.60
C LEU A 134 -22.66 14.43 2.90
N GLY A 135 -22.91 14.37 1.58
CA GLY A 135 -22.67 13.16 0.78
C GLY A 135 -21.20 12.74 0.75
N SER A 136 -20.27 13.71 0.81
CA SER A 136 -18.82 13.49 0.93
C SER A 136 -18.46 12.91 2.30
N THR A 137 -19.05 13.43 3.38
CA THR A 137 -18.78 12.89 4.74
C THR A 137 -19.11 11.41 4.84
N LYS A 138 -20.28 11.00 4.34
CA LYS A 138 -20.66 9.59 4.32
C LYS A 138 -19.70 8.77 3.45
N ALA A 139 -19.35 9.27 2.26
CA ALA A 139 -18.42 8.61 1.36
C ALA A 139 -17.04 8.39 2.01
N HIS A 140 -16.51 9.40 2.70
CA HIS A 140 -15.23 9.31 3.40
C HIS A 140 -15.28 8.26 4.52
N ASN A 141 -16.34 8.23 5.33
CA ASN A 141 -16.46 7.26 6.42
C ASN A 141 -16.52 5.82 5.90
N GLU A 142 -17.23 5.58 4.80
CA GLU A 142 -17.28 4.27 4.14
C GLU A 142 -15.91 3.88 3.55
N LEU A 143 -15.22 4.83 2.90
CA LEU A 143 -13.89 4.59 2.35
C LEU A 143 -12.85 4.30 3.44
N LEU A 144 -12.91 5.03 4.57
CA LEU A 144 -12.12 4.72 5.76
C LEU A 144 -12.37 3.29 6.24
N ALA A 145 -13.65 2.87 6.34
CA ALA A 145 -13.98 1.51 6.75
C ALA A 145 -13.44 0.46 5.76
N ILE A 146 -13.47 0.73 4.45
CA ILE A 146 -12.89 -0.16 3.44
C ILE A 146 -11.37 -0.30 3.64
N ILE A 147 -10.66 0.81 3.88
CA ILE A 147 -9.22 0.79 4.15
C ILE A 147 -8.93 -0.01 5.42
N ASP A 148 -9.59 0.35 6.53
CA ASP A 148 -9.32 -0.18 7.88
C ASP A 148 -9.64 -1.67 8.03
N THR A 149 -10.49 -2.22 7.16
CA THR A 149 -10.92 -3.63 7.23
C THR A 149 -10.43 -4.47 6.05
N SER A 150 -9.58 -3.93 5.18
CA SER A 150 -8.95 -4.71 4.10
C SER A 150 -7.63 -5.30 4.59
N ASN A 151 -7.38 -6.56 4.28
CA ASN A 151 -6.14 -7.23 4.73
C ASN A 151 -4.93 -6.86 3.87
N ASP A 152 -5.16 -6.53 2.60
CA ASP A 152 -4.14 -6.21 1.62
C ASP A 152 -4.65 -5.18 0.59
N TYR A 153 -3.72 -4.67 -0.22
CA TYR A 153 -4.01 -3.68 -1.25
C TYR A 153 -5.01 -4.19 -2.30
N ASN A 154 -4.90 -5.46 -2.71
CA ASN A 154 -5.76 -6.01 -3.75
C ASN A 154 -7.22 -6.11 -3.28
N THR A 155 -7.42 -6.47 -2.01
CA THR A 155 -8.72 -6.48 -1.35
C THR A 155 -9.27 -5.07 -1.21
N PHE A 156 -8.43 -4.09 -0.86
CA PHE A 156 -8.80 -2.68 -0.88
C PHE A 156 -9.29 -2.24 -2.27
N ILE A 157 -8.54 -2.53 -3.33
CA ILE A 157 -8.91 -2.16 -4.72
C ILE A 157 -10.24 -2.81 -5.13
N ARG A 158 -10.43 -4.10 -4.87
CA ARG A 158 -11.69 -4.80 -5.17
C ARG A 158 -12.88 -4.15 -4.46
N ARG A 159 -12.73 -3.86 -3.17
CA ARG A 159 -13.80 -3.25 -2.36
C ARG A 159 -14.06 -1.80 -2.76
N LEU A 160 -13.02 -1.04 -3.11
CA LEU A 160 -13.14 0.31 -3.65
C LEU A 160 -13.94 0.32 -4.95
N ASN A 161 -13.69 -0.60 -5.88
CA ASN A 161 -14.43 -0.68 -7.14
C ASN A 161 -15.91 -1.03 -6.91
N ASN A 162 -16.20 -1.99 -6.04
CA ASN A 162 -17.58 -2.32 -5.66
C ASN A 162 -18.30 -1.12 -5.02
N TRP A 163 -17.59 -0.41 -4.13
CA TRP A 163 -18.10 0.81 -3.50
C TRP A 163 -18.34 1.93 -4.52
N ALA A 164 -17.45 2.08 -5.50
CA ALA A 164 -17.56 3.10 -6.54
C ALA A 164 -18.81 2.94 -7.39
N HIS A 165 -19.18 1.71 -7.78
CA HIS A 165 -20.46 1.43 -8.47
C HIS A 165 -21.67 1.97 -7.72
N TYR A 166 -21.64 1.90 -6.38
CA TYR A 166 -22.75 2.36 -5.55
C TYR A 166 -22.68 3.86 -5.22
N ARG A 167 -21.48 4.44 -5.11
CA ARG A 167 -21.31 5.79 -4.55
C ARG A 167 -20.97 6.87 -5.54
N LEU A 168 -20.37 6.56 -6.69
CA LEU A 168 -19.92 7.56 -7.66
C LEU A 168 -20.87 7.67 -8.85
N GLU A 169 -21.17 8.90 -9.27
CA GLU A 169 -21.74 9.14 -10.59
C GLU A 169 -20.75 8.63 -11.63
N GLY A 170 -21.14 7.70 -12.50
CA GLY A 170 -20.23 7.03 -13.45
C GLY A 170 -19.55 5.75 -12.93
N GLY A 171 -19.80 5.36 -11.68
CA GLY A 171 -19.29 4.10 -11.12
C GLY A 171 -17.76 4.03 -11.11
N ILE A 172 -17.20 2.86 -11.48
CA ILE A 172 -15.75 2.65 -11.52
C ILE A 172 -15.03 3.54 -12.54
N SER A 173 -15.72 3.98 -13.60
CA SER A 173 -15.13 4.84 -14.62
C SER A 173 -14.72 6.21 -14.07
N SER A 174 -15.28 6.60 -12.92
CA SER A 174 -14.97 7.84 -12.21
C SER A 174 -13.76 7.73 -11.27
N LEU A 175 -13.24 6.52 -11.07
CA LEU A 175 -11.92 6.31 -10.46
C LEU A 175 -10.82 6.59 -11.50
N PRO A 176 -9.60 7.01 -11.09
CA PRO A 176 -8.45 7.06 -11.98
C PRO A 176 -8.09 5.66 -12.50
N GLU A 177 -7.51 5.57 -13.70
CA GLU A 177 -7.31 4.29 -14.40
C GLU A 177 -6.54 3.25 -13.57
N GLY A 178 -5.51 3.67 -12.84
CA GLY A 178 -4.72 2.78 -11.97
C GLY A 178 -5.48 2.20 -10.76
N LEU A 179 -6.71 2.63 -10.52
CA LEU A 179 -7.61 2.08 -9.50
C LEU A 179 -8.76 1.24 -10.08
N ARG A 180 -8.92 1.18 -11.40
CA ARG A 180 -10.02 0.45 -12.04
C ARG A 180 -9.68 -1.03 -12.15
N LEU A 181 -10.60 -1.90 -11.76
CA LEU A 181 -10.55 -3.29 -12.17
C LEU A 181 -10.92 -3.40 -13.65
N LYS A 182 -10.11 -4.14 -14.41
CA LYS A 182 -10.35 -4.45 -15.83
C LYS A 182 -11.14 -5.75 -15.96
#